data_AF-A0A2W4BMZ7-F1
#
_entry.id   AF-A0A2W4BMZ7-F1
#
_cell.length_a   1.000
_cell.length_b   1.000
_cell.length_c   1.000
_cell.angle_alpha   90.00
_cell.angle_beta   90.00
_cell.angle_gamma   90.00
#
_symmetry.space_group_name_H-M   'P 1'
#
loop_
_entity.id
_entity.type
_entity.pdbx_description
1 polymer ?
#
loop_
_entity_poly.entity_id
_entity_poly.type
_entity_poly.pdbx_seq_one_letter_code
_entity_poly.pdbx_strand_id
1 'polypeptide(L)'
;MNIWIRNEVGYIDGYSLEEQPDLIQIKVKKEPVDFLNWYWDGEKLVRDVKNAPQPVPAEPTELELLQQENEELKERLDQTELSILELADMMLTVTEEGGEQ
;
A
#
# COMPACT_ATOMS: atom_id res chain seq x y z
N MET A 1 18.38 24.39 13.27
CA MET A 1 18.15 23.78 14.61
C MET A 1 19.44 23.10 15.01
N ASN A 2 19.82 23.18 16.28
CA ASN A 2 20.96 22.44 16.80
C ASN A 2 20.42 21.21 17.54
N ILE A 3 21.00 20.06 17.26
CA ILE A 3 20.68 18.79 17.94
C ILE A 3 21.99 18.12 18.31
N TRP A 4 21.93 17.22 19.28
CA TRP A 4 23.07 16.44 19.75
C TRP A 4 22.83 14.97 19.42
N ILE A 5 23.76 14.33 18.71
CA ILE A 5 23.66 12.92 18.29
C ILE A 5 24.93 12.15 18.69
N ARG A 6 24.84 10.82 18.74
CA ARG A 6 26.04 9.98 18.88
C ARG A 6 26.96 10.17 17.68
N ASN A 7 28.26 10.25 17.92
CA ASN A 7 29.25 10.32 16.84
C ASN A 7 29.58 8.92 16.31
N GLU A 8 28.56 8.24 15.78
CA GLU A 8 28.66 6.88 15.25
C GLU A 8 28.10 6.85 13.84
N VAL A 9 28.94 6.47 12.86
CA VAL A 9 28.54 6.39 11.45
C VAL A 9 27.44 5.34 11.30
N GLY A 10 26.28 5.74 10.80
CA GLY A 10 25.11 4.87 10.76
C GLY A 10 23.79 5.64 10.80
N TYR A 11 22.68 4.91 10.88
CA TYR A 11 21.38 5.51 11.16
C TYR A 11 21.33 5.96 12.61
N ILE A 12 20.87 7.19 12.84
CA ILE A 12 20.67 7.69 14.20
C ILE A 12 19.53 6.91 14.86
N ASP A 13 19.59 6.74 16.17
CA ASP A 13 18.53 6.12 16.98
C ASP A 13 17.79 7.14 17.86
N GLY A 14 18.31 8.37 17.90
CA GLY A 14 17.72 9.50 18.61
C GLY A 14 18.62 10.74 18.55
N TYR A 15 18.13 11.83 19.11
CA TYR A 15 18.90 13.05 19.37
C TYR A 15 18.46 13.70 20.67
N SER A 16 19.32 14.55 21.23
CA SER A 16 19.01 15.44 22.33
C SER A 16 18.89 16.88 21.83
N LEU A 17 18.07 17.69 22.52
CA LEU A 17 18.00 19.14 22.34
C LEU A 17 18.94 19.90 23.29
N GLU A 18 19.58 19.18 24.20
CA GLU A 18 20.51 19.69 25.20
C GLU A 18 21.86 18.96 25.07
N GLU A 19 22.91 19.62 25.52
CA GLU A 19 24.26 19.05 25.52
C GLU A 19 24.35 17.85 26.45
N GLN A 20 24.94 16.76 25.96
CA GLN A 20 25.23 15.56 26.74
C GLN A 20 26.69 15.14 26.54
N PRO A 21 27.32 14.49 27.53
CA PRO A 21 28.76 14.19 27.50
C PRO A 21 29.21 13.36 26.31
N ASP A 22 28.35 12.49 25.81
CA ASP A 22 28.68 11.49 24.78
C ASP A 22 28.11 11.86 23.39
N LEU A 23 27.54 13.06 23.23
CA LEU A 23 26.89 13.49 21.99
C LEU A 23 27.60 14.69 21.37
N ILE A 24 27.66 14.72 20.05
CA ILE A 24 28.21 15.84 19.27
C ILE A 24 27.10 16.78 18.84
N GLN A 25 27.37 18.09 18.91
CA GLN A 25 26.45 19.10 18.42
C GLN A 25 26.53 19.21 16.90
N ILE A 26 25.39 19.12 16.24
CA ILE A 26 25.26 19.33 14.80
C ILE A 26 24.12 20.29 14.49
N LYS A 27 24.26 21.02 13.38
CA LYS A 27 23.25 21.96 12.91
C LYS A 27 22.46 21.35 11.75
N VAL A 28 21.18 21.10 11.98
CA VAL A 28 20.24 20.56 10.99
C VAL A 28 19.29 21.63 10.47
N LYS A 29 18.86 21.48 9.22
CA LYS A 29 17.85 22.35 8.59
C LYS A 29 16.42 21.94 8.97
N LYS A 30 16.18 20.64 9.13
CA LYS A 30 14.88 20.05 9.45
C LYS A 30 15.06 19.11 10.64
N GLU A 31 14.07 19.07 11.51
CA GLU A 31 14.04 18.14 12.65
C GLU A 31 13.90 16.69 12.15
N PRO A 32 14.76 15.77 12.64
CA PRO A 32 14.68 14.37 12.25
C PRO A 32 13.61 13.63 13.07
N VAL A 33 12.36 13.74 12.63
CA VAL A 33 11.19 13.06 13.25
C VAL A 33 11.13 11.55 12.99
N ASP A 34 11.92 11.05 12.04
CA ASP A 34 11.94 9.64 11.64
C ASP A 34 13.39 9.15 11.54
N PHE A 35 13.86 8.50 12.60
CA PHE A 35 15.25 8.10 12.76
C PHE A 35 15.74 7.09 11.71
N LEU A 36 14.83 6.28 11.14
CA LEU A 36 15.16 5.29 10.10
C LEU A 36 15.62 5.95 8.79
N ASN A 37 15.33 7.24 8.64
CA ASN A 37 15.58 8.02 7.43
C ASN A 37 16.77 8.97 7.54
N TRP A 38 17.49 8.97 8.66
CA TRP A 38 18.59 9.92 8.90
C TRP A 38 19.87 9.16 9.17
N TYR A 39 20.81 9.29 8.24
CA TYR A 39 22.11 8.64 8.28
C TYR A 39 23.20 9.67 8.61
N TRP A 40 24.03 9.38 9.61
CA TRP A 40 25.23 10.12 9.93
C TRP A 40 26.41 9.57 9.14
N ASP A 41 27.00 10.39 8.26
CA ASP A 41 28.15 10.01 7.43
C ASP A 41 29.52 10.34 8.07
N GLY A 42 29.53 10.86 9.30
CA GLY A 42 30.73 11.34 9.99
C GLY A 42 30.94 12.86 9.90
N GLU A 43 30.20 13.55 9.03
CA GLU A 43 30.30 15.00 8.84
C GLU A 43 28.93 15.69 8.90
N LYS A 44 27.88 15.05 8.35
CA LYS A 44 26.53 15.60 8.24
C LYS A 44 25.46 14.51 8.34
N LEU A 45 24.27 14.95 8.71
CA LEU A 45 23.05 14.14 8.63
C LEU A 45 22.49 14.18 7.21
N VAL A 46 22.45 13.01 6.57
CA VAL A 46 21.89 12.79 5.23
C VAL A 46 20.55 12.10 5.36
N ARG A 47 19.53 12.62 4.66
CA ARG A 47 18.22 11.99 4.61
C ARG A 47 18.20 10.90 3.55
N ASP A 48 18.08 9.64 3.98
CA ASP A 48 17.96 8.49 3.09
C ASP A 48 16.49 8.14 2.88
N VAL A 49 15.90 8.67 1.79
CA VAL A 49 14.48 8.45 1.47
C VAL A 49 14.21 7.01 1.02
N LYS A 50 15.24 6.24 0.63
CA LYS A 50 15.05 4.85 0.20
C LYS A 50 14.82 3.90 1.37
N ASN A 51 15.38 4.23 2.54
CA ASN A 51 15.18 3.47 3.77
C ASN A 51 13.90 3.87 4.52
N ALA A 52 13.10 4.77 3.95
CA ALA A 52 11.84 5.17 4.52
C ALA A 52 10.88 3.98 4.54
N PRO A 53 10.15 3.77 5.64
CA PRO A 53 9.04 2.84 5.59
C PRO A 53 8.14 3.26 4.43
N GLN A 54 7.94 2.33 3.50
CA GLN A 54 7.03 2.56 2.39
C GLN A 54 5.67 2.93 2.99
N PRO A 55 4.96 3.92 2.41
CA PRO A 55 3.61 4.20 2.86
C PRO A 55 2.82 2.89 2.79
N VAL A 56 2.10 2.58 3.87
CA VAL A 56 1.16 1.46 3.85
C VAL A 56 0.20 1.72 2.68
N PRO A 57 -0.06 0.72 1.80
CA PRO A 57 -1.04 0.89 0.75
C PRO A 57 -2.33 1.41 1.37
N ALA A 58 -2.88 2.48 0.81
CA ALA A 58 -4.14 3.00 1.30
C ALA A 58 -5.19 1.88 1.22
N GLU A 59 -6.00 1.74 2.28
CA GLU A 59 -7.17 0.88 2.20
C GLU A 59 -8.05 1.37 1.04
N PRO A 60 -8.65 0.45 0.26
CA PRO A 60 -9.53 0.82 -0.83
C PRO A 60 -10.65 1.71 -0.30
N THR A 61 -10.92 2.80 -1.02
CA THR A 61 -12.01 3.71 -0.68
C THR A 61 -13.36 3.00 -0.82
N GLU A 62 -14.38 3.51 -0.13
CA GLU A 62 -15.76 3.01 -0.28
C GLU A 62 -16.22 3.01 -1.74
N LEU A 63 -15.80 4.01 -2.52
CA LEU A 63 -16.10 4.08 -3.95
C LEU A 63 -15.44 2.95 -4.74
N GLU A 64 -14.18 2.62 -4.47
CA GLU A 64 -13.46 1.51 -5.12
C GLU A 64 -14.07 0.16 -4.75
N LEU A 65 -14.48 -0.03 -3.49
CA LEU A 65 -15.19 -1.22 -3.05
C LEU A 65 -16.54 -1.37 -3.77
N LEU A 66 -17.30 -0.28 -3.88
CA LEU A 66 -18.57 -0.28 -4.60
C LEU A 66 -18.39 -0.52 -6.10
N GLN A 67 -17.33 -0.02 -6.71
CA GLN A 67 -17.01 -0.31 -8.11
C GLN A 67 -16.69 -1.79 -8.30
N GLN A 68 -15.87 -2.37 -7.43
CA GLN A 68 -15.53 -3.79 -7.45
C GLN A 68 -16.78 -4.67 -7.27
N GLU A 69 -17.65 -4.35 -6.31
CA GLU A 69 -18.91 -5.08 -6.10
C GLU A 69 -19.82 -4.99 -7.34
N ASN A 70 -19.92 -3.82 -7.97
CA ASN A 70 -20.71 -3.65 -9.18
C ASN A 70 -20.16 -4.43 -10.39
N GLU A 71 -18.84 -4.55 -10.52
CA GLU A 71 -18.22 -5.38 -11.56
C GLU A 71 -18.51 -6.86 -11.33
N GLU A 72 -18.37 -7.35 -10.09
CA GLU A 72 -18.68 -8.73 -9.74
C GLU A 72 -20.16 -9.06 -9.96
N LEU A 73 -21.07 -8.14 -9.61
CA LEU A 73 -22.50 -8.31 -9.86
C LEU A 73 -22.82 -8.36 -11.36
N LYS A 74 -22.16 -7.56 -12.19
CA LYS A 74 -22.33 -7.60 -13.65
C LYS A 74 -21.83 -8.92 -14.23
N GLU A 75 -20.66 -9.37 -13.81
CA GLU A 75 -20.11 -10.64 -14.30
C GLU A 75 -21.03 -11.82 -13.94
N ARG A 76 -21.58 -11.83 -12.71
CA ARG A 76 -22.56 -12.84 -12.30
C ARG A 76 -23.87 -12.76 -13.09
N LEU A 77 -24.31 -11.55 -13.44
CA LEU A 77 -25.49 -11.35 -14.27
C LEU A 77 -25.25 -11.92 -15.68
N ASP A 78 -24.12 -11.57 -16.30
CA ASP A 78 -23.74 -12.06 -17.64
C ASP A 78 -23.65 -13.60 -17.67
N GLN A 79 -23.04 -14.20 -16.65
CA GLN A 79 -22.97 -15.67 -16.52
C GLN A 79 -24.36 -16.30 -16.38
N THR A 80 -25.26 -15.64 -15.66
CA THR A 80 -26.64 -16.12 -15.47
C THR A 80 -27.42 -16.05 -16.78
N GLU A 81 -27.28 -14.95 -17.53
CA GLU A 81 -27.92 -14.79 -18.84
C GLU A 81 -27.46 -15.86 -19.83
N LEU A 82 -26.16 -16.16 -19.89
CA LEU A 82 -25.62 -17.25 -20.70
C LEU A 82 -26.21 -18.61 -20.30
N SER A 83 -26.24 -18.89 -19.00
CA SER A 83 -26.79 -20.15 -18.48
C SER A 83 -28.27 -20.33 -18.84
N ILE A 84 -29.05 -19.24 -18.81
CA ILE A 84 -30.47 -19.26 -19.20
C ILE A 84 -30.61 -19.56 -20.70
N LEU A 85 -29.76 -18.97 -21.55
CA LEU A 85 -29.78 -19.22 -22.99
C LEU A 85 -29.44 -20.68 -23.31
N GLU A 86 -28.42 -21.25 -22.67
CA GLU A 86 -28.03 -22.66 -22.83
C GLU A 86 -29.16 -23.61 -22.40
N LEU A 87 -29.82 -23.33 -21.27
CA LEU A 87 -30.96 -24.12 -20.81
C LEU A 87 -32.15 -24.04 -21.77
N ALA A 88 -32.41 -22.86 -22.35
CA ALA A 88 -33.49 -22.68 -23.32
C ALA A 88 -33.25 -23.49 -24.61
N ASP A 89 -32.01 -23.49 -25.12
CA ASP A 89 -31.61 -24.28 -26.29
C ASP A 89 -31.75 -25.79 -26.03
N MET A 90 -31.32 -26.26 -24.86
CA MET A 90 -31.50 -27.65 -24.45
C MET A 90 -32.97 -28.06 -24.35
N MET A 91 -33.86 -27.18 -23.87
CA MET A 91 -35.28 -27.51 -23.84
C MET A 91 -35.90 -27.58 -25.23
N LEU A 92 -35.51 -26.70 -26.16
CA LEU A 92 -36.01 -26.73 -27.53
C LEU A 92 -35.62 -28.03 -28.24
N THR A 93 -34.36 -28.44 -28.13
CA THR A 93 -33.86 -29.70 -28.72
C THR A 93 -34.57 -30.94 -28.15
N VAL A 94 -34.81 -31.00 -26.84
CA VAL A 94 -35.58 -32.10 -26.21
C VAL A 94 -37.04 -32.11 -26.67
N THR A 95 -37.65 -30.95 -26.91
CA THR A 95 -39.03 -30.88 -27.43
C THR A 95 -39.16 -31.25 -28.91
N GLU A 96 -38.13 -31.02 -29.72
CA GLU A 96 -38.11 -31.42 -31.13
C GLU A 96 -37.90 -32.95 -31.27
N GLU A 97 -37.03 -33.56 -30.47
CA GLU A 97 -36.82 -35.02 -30.47
C GLU A 97 -37.98 -35.83 -29.88
N GLY A 98 -38.81 -35.21 -29.02
CA GLY A 98 -39.99 -35.84 -28.41
C GLY A 98 -41.27 -35.79 -29.25
N GLY A 99 -41.27 -35.06 -30.38
CA GLY A 99 -42.44 -34.83 -31.24
C GLY A 99 -42.58 -35.80 -32.43
N GLU A 100 -41.56 -36.62 -32.72
CA GLU A 100 -41.60 -37.64 -33.78
C GLU A 100 -41.83 -39.05 -33.19
N GLN A 101 -43.05 -39.33 -32.70
CA GLN A 101 -43.56 -40.71 -32.50
C GLN A 101 -45.04 -40.81 -32.86
#